data_AF-A0A6I9QL35-F1
#
_entry.id   AF-A0A6I9QL35-F1
#
_cell.length_a   1.000
_cell.length_b   1.000
_cell.length_c   1.000
_cell.angle_alpha   90.00
_cell.angle_beta   90.00
_cell.angle_gamma   90.00
#
_symmetry.space_group_name_H-M   'P 1'
#
loop_
_entity.id
_entity.type
_entity.pdbx_description
1 polymer ?
#
loop_
_entity_poly.entity_id
_entity_poly.type
_entity_poly.pdbx_seq_one_letter_code
_entity_poly.pdbx_strand_id
1 'polypeptide(L)'
;MPEGWIGVNKITGEFQSATAWENPENPAPGPFTVSVDPDRSKQFVLLWNNSEIYWRSGVWNGRYFPALPATNENGPFNLTFIDNEQRMYGTYTIFYSSFITHTMIGSTGLLTQRYWLDRTQEWQSISSQPVPQCDVYSLCGTFGICDQTSSDNICKCTPGFEPASMKEWELNVWSAGCVRKTSLRCSNKSSAGGEGDRFLGMTNMRLPANPQNLTVGTAKNCEQACLNNCSCNAYAYVSGCSIWTGDLRNLVQLYDDDSGAGTLYLRLAASDFPGS
;
A
#
# COMPACT_ATOMS: atom_id res chain seq x y z
N MET A 1 -23.11 -1.96 4.26
CA MET A 1 -24.53 -2.21 3.92
C MET A 1 -25.30 -0.92 4.13
N PRO A 2 -26.39 -0.68 3.37
CA PRO A 2 -27.25 0.48 3.58
C PRO A 2 -27.68 0.54 5.05
N GLU A 3 -27.77 1.75 5.60
CA GLU A 3 -28.08 2.03 7.02
C GLU A 3 -27.05 1.52 8.05
N GLY A 4 -26.08 0.71 7.61
CA GLY A 4 -24.87 0.44 8.39
C GLY A 4 -24.05 1.71 8.57
N TRP A 5 -23.25 1.77 9.62
CA TRP A 5 -22.44 2.94 9.95
C TRP A 5 -21.00 2.55 10.25
N ILE A 6 -20.08 3.45 9.89
CA ILE A 6 -18.67 3.43 10.29
C ILE A 6 -18.44 4.71 11.07
N GLY A 7 -17.86 4.60 12.26
CA GLY A 7 -17.83 5.71 13.17
C GLY A 7 -17.20 5.42 14.50
N VAL A 8 -17.45 6.33 15.44
CA VAL A 8 -16.99 6.24 16.82
C VAL A 8 -18.06 6.73 17.77
N ASN A 9 -18.19 6.02 18.88
CA ASN A 9 -18.88 6.49 20.07
C ASN A 9 -17.95 7.43 20.84
N LYS A 10 -18.34 8.70 20.98
CA LYS A 10 -17.54 9.72 21.68
C LYS A 10 -17.56 9.57 23.19
N ILE A 11 -18.55 8.87 23.74
CA ILE A 11 -18.70 8.61 25.18
C ILE A 11 -17.79 7.46 25.60
N THR A 12 -17.82 6.34 24.86
CA THR A 12 -17.04 5.14 25.21
C THR A 12 -15.65 5.12 24.55
N GLY A 13 -15.46 5.88 23.47
CA GLY A 13 -14.25 5.85 22.66
C GLY A 13 -14.20 4.70 21.65
N GLU A 14 -15.20 3.80 21.64
CA GLU A 14 -15.23 2.61 20.79
C GLU A 14 -15.49 2.96 19.32
N PHE A 15 -14.68 2.38 18.44
CA PHE A 15 -14.81 2.52 17.00
C PHE A 15 -15.64 1.39 16.41
N GLN A 16 -16.51 1.75 15.48
CA GLN A 16 -17.16 0.84 14.54
C GLN A 16 -16.42 0.96 13.20
N SER A 17 -15.57 -0.01 12.90
CA SER A 17 -14.76 -0.10 11.68
C SER A 17 -15.09 -1.37 10.90
N ALA A 18 -14.59 -1.47 9.67
CA ALA A 18 -14.62 -2.71 8.90
C ALA A 18 -13.19 -3.12 8.51
N THR A 19 -12.81 -4.35 8.82
CA THR A 19 -11.49 -4.92 8.54
C THR A 19 -11.60 -5.92 7.40
N ALA A 20 -10.67 -5.85 6.47
CA ALA A 20 -10.57 -6.77 5.35
C ALA A 20 -10.34 -8.19 5.83
N TRP A 21 -10.72 -9.15 5.01
CA TRP A 21 -10.27 -10.52 5.17
C TRP A 21 -8.78 -10.63 4.86
N GLU A 22 -8.11 -11.63 5.44
CA GLU A 22 -6.71 -11.94 5.17
C GLU A 22 -6.49 -12.21 3.68
N ASN A 23 -7.36 -13.01 3.08
CA ASN A 23 -7.39 -13.28 1.65
C ASN A 23 -8.83 -13.71 1.23
N PRO A 24 -9.10 -13.89 -0.08
CA PRO A 24 -10.44 -14.27 -0.55
C PRO A 24 -10.97 -15.61 -0.02
N GLU A 25 -10.09 -16.50 0.43
CA GLU A 25 -10.43 -17.84 0.93
C GLU A 25 -10.49 -17.90 2.48
N ASN A 26 -9.85 -16.96 3.20
CA ASN A 26 -9.77 -16.93 4.65
C ASN A 26 -10.37 -15.65 5.25
N PRO A 27 -11.53 -15.74 5.96
CA PRO A 27 -12.19 -14.58 6.57
C PRO A 27 -11.54 -14.05 7.85
N ALA A 28 -10.40 -14.62 8.27
CA ALA A 28 -9.63 -14.08 9.38
C ALA A 28 -9.29 -12.58 9.13
N PRO A 29 -9.16 -11.75 10.18
CA PRO A 29 -8.83 -10.33 10.01
C PRO A 29 -7.48 -10.14 9.31
N GLY A 30 -7.50 -9.45 8.17
CA GLY A 30 -6.33 -9.01 7.44
C GLY A 30 -5.77 -7.67 7.95
N PRO A 31 -4.76 -7.11 7.27
CA PRO A 31 -4.05 -5.93 7.74
C PRO A 31 -4.77 -4.61 7.42
N PHE A 32 -5.83 -4.62 6.59
CA PHE A 32 -6.47 -3.41 6.10
C PHE A 32 -7.78 -3.12 6.82
N THR A 33 -7.96 -1.88 7.28
CA THR A 33 -9.18 -1.44 7.98
C THR A 33 -9.69 -0.11 7.43
N VAL A 34 -10.99 0.02 7.25
CA VAL A 34 -11.68 1.31 7.05
C VAL A 34 -12.30 1.78 8.36
N SER A 35 -12.06 3.04 8.71
CA SER A 35 -12.55 3.67 9.95
C SER A 35 -12.78 5.16 9.74
N VAL A 36 -13.44 5.82 10.71
CA VAL A 36 -13.29 7.27 10.87
C VAL A 36 -11.91 7.61 11.43
N ASP A 37 -11.46 8.83 11.17
CA ASP A 37 -10.15 9.32 11.59
C ASP A 37 -9.96 9.20 13.12
N PRO A 38 -8.90 8.52 13.59
CA PRO A 38 -8.53 8.47 15.01
C PRO A 38 -8.38 9.84 15.65
N ASP A 39 -7.90 10.84 14.90
CA ASP A 39 -7.71 12.23 15.37
C ASP A 39 -9.02 13.04 15.43
N ARG A 40 -10.16 12.38 15.22
CA ARG A 40 -11.51 12.99 15.26
C ARG A 40 -11.76 14.03 14.17
N SER A 41 -10.92 14.09 13.15
CA SER A 41 -11.23 14.81 11.92
C SER A 41 -12.46 14.18 11.25
N LYS A 42 -13.32 15.01 10.63
CA LYS A 42 -14.55 14.56 9.96
C LYS A 42 -14.23 13.90 8.62
N GLN A 43 -13.49 12.80 8.63
CA GLN A 43 -13.06 12.06 7.44
C GLN A 43 -12.98 10.57 7.73
N PHE A 44 -13.05 9.79 6.66
CA PHE A 44 -12.71 8.38 6.68
C PHE A 44 -11.24 8.18 6.35
N VAL A 45 -10.67 7.13 6.93
CA VAL A 45 -9.29 6.71 6.72
C VAL A 45 -9.24 5.23 6.36
N LEU A 46 -8.29 4.88 5.51
CA LEU A 46 -7.85 3.50 5.35
C LEU A 46 -6.53 3.30 6.10
N LEU A 47 -6.50 2.25 6.90
CA LEU A 47 -5.43 1.92 7.84
C LEU A 47 -4.77 0.61 7.43
N TRP A 48 -3.44 0.58 7.47
CA TRP A 48 -2.66 -0.65 7.45
C TRP A 48 -2.18 -0.97 8.86
N ASN A 49 -2.38 -2.22 9.29
CA ASN A 49 -2.11 -2.72 10.64
C ASN A 49 -2.65 -1.82 11.77
N ASN A 50 -3.80 -1.18 11.54
CA ASN A 50 -4.49 -0.27 12.46
C ASN A 50 -3.68 0.96 12.92
N SER A 51 -2.51 1.24 12.32
CA SER A 51 -1.64 2.35 12.73
C SER A 51 -1.26 3.28 11.58
N GLU A 52 -1.02 2.74 10.39
CA GLU A 52 -0.52 3.52 9.26
C GLU A 52 -1.69 3.97 8.38
N ILE A 53 -1.98 5.28 8.37
CA ILE A 53 -3.02 5.85 7.50
C ILE A 53 -2.44 6.05 6.10
N TYR A 54 -2.88 5.24 5.14
CA TYR A 54 -2.39 5.31 3.76
C TYR A 54 -3.33 6.05 2.80
N TRP A 55 -4.59 6.25 3.20
CA TRP A 55 -5.52 7.03 2.41
C TRP A 55 -6.52 7.76 3.31
N ARG A 56 -6.95 8.93 2.86
CA ARG A 56 -7.93 9.78 3.54
C ARG A 56 -9.01 10.19 2.54
N SER A 57 -10.26 10.20 2.97
CA SER A 57 -11.37 10.68 2.15
C SER A 57 -11.32 12.19 1.87
N GLY A 58 -10.49 12.92 2.63
CA GLY A 58 -10.61 14.37 2.82
C GLY A 58 -11.71 14.69 3.83
N VAL A 59 -11.68 15.90 4.37
CA VAL A 59 -12.66 16.36 5.38
C VAL A 59 -14.04 16.56 4.74
N TRP A 60 -15.09 16.12 5.44
CA TRP A 60 -16.48 16.32 5.06
C TRP A 60 -16.80 17.80 4.86
N ASN A 61 -17.24 18.16 3.66
CA ASN A 61 -17.55 19.55 3.30
C ASN A 61 -19.03 19.94 3.53
N GLY A 62 -19.81 19.05 4.15
CA GLY A 62 -21.27 19.22 4.32
C GLY A 62 -22.11 18.54 3.24
N ARG A 63 -21.51 18.12 2.12
CA ARG A 63 -22.21 17.48 1.00
C ARG A 63 -21.58 16.17 0.54
N TYR A 64 -20.26 16.11 0.45
CA TYR A 64 -19.51 14.93 0.01
C TYR A 64 -18.09 14.93 0.59
N PHE A 65 -17.39 13.81 0.44
CA PHE A 65 -15.95 13.73 0.70
C PHE A 65 -15.17 13.94 -0.60
N PRO A 66 -14.16 14.81 -0.65
CA PRO A 66 -13.42 15.11 -1.89
C PRO A 66 -12.87 13.88 -2.62
N ALA A 67 -12.38 12.88 -1.89
CA ALA A 67 -11.84 11.65 -2.47
C ALA A 67 -12.88 10.51 -2.58
N LEU A 68 -14.16 10.76 -2.30
CA LEU A 68 -15.27 9.82 -2.58
C LEU A 68 -16.31 10.44 -3.53
N PRO A 69 -15.93 10.82 -4.76
CA PRO A 69 -16.83 11.53 -5.68
C PRO A 69 -18.06 10.72 -6.11
N ALA A 70 -18.01 9.38 -6.02
CA ALA A 70 -19.14 8.49 -6.32
C ALA A 70 -20.33 8.64 -5.35
N THR A 71 -20.17 9.44 -4.29
CA THR A 71 -21.22 9.77 -3.30
C THR A 71 -21.90 11.11 -3.58
N ASN A 72 -21.64 11.72 -4.74
CA ASN A 72 -22.24 12.99 -5.13
C ASN A 72 -23.77 12.87 -5.37
N GLU A 73 -24.46 14.02 -5.40
CA GLU A 73 -25.92 14.16 -5.35
C GLU A 73 -26.71 13.44 -6.47
N ASN A 74 -26.04 12.88 -7.49
CA ASN A 74 -26.66 12.16 -8.61
C ASN A 74 -26.41 10.64 -8.58
N GLY A 75 -25.79 10.11 -7.52
CA GLY A 75 -25.54 8.68 -7.34
C GLY A 75 -26.78 7.88 -6.91
N PRO A 76 -26.77 6.55 -7.01
CA PRO A 76 -27.90 5.70 -6.60
C PRO A 76 -28.07 5.56 -5.08
N PHE A 77 -27.17 6.14 -4.29
CA PHE A 77 -27.18 6.17 -2.83
C PHE A 77 -26.71 7.53 -2.31
N ASN A 78 -27.16 7.90 -1.11
CA ASN A 78 -26.77 9.13 -0.42
C ASN A 78 -25.89 8.81 0.79
N LEU A 79 -24.63 9.26 0.77
CA LEU A 79 -23.73 9.15 1.93
C LEU A 79 -23.89 10.39 2.80
N THR A 80 -24.13 10.17 4.08
CA THR A 80 -24.23 11.23 5.09
C THR A 80 -23.16 11.03 6.16
N PHE A 81 -22.63 12.14 6.66
CA PHE A 81 -21.72 12.13 7.80
C PHE A 81 -22.31 12.98 8.94
N ILE A 82 -22.52 12.32 10.07
CA ILE A 82 -23.22 12.87 11.23
C ILE A 82 -22.22 12.99 12.37
N ASP A 83 -22.17 14.17 12.97
CA ASP A 83 -21.30 14.49 14.09
C ASP A 83 -22.12 15.20 15.17
N ASN A 84 -22.50 14.45 16.21
CA ASN A 84 -23.28 14.96 17.35
C ASN A 84 -22.52 14.74 18.67
N GLU A 85 -23.13 15.08 19.81
CA GLU A 85 -22.47 14.97 21.12
C GLU A 85 -22.07 13.53 21.49
N GLN A 86 -22.81 12.53 20.99
CA GLN A 86 -22.62 11.13 21.37
C GLN A 86 -21.78 10.35 20.35
N ARG A 87 -21.90 10.64 19.06
CA ARG A 87 -21.30 9.84 17.98
C ARG A 87 -20.84 10.71 16.81
N MET A 88 -19.78 10.24 16.16
CA MET A 88 -19.33 10.72 14.86
C MET A 88 -19.26 9.52 13.92
N TYR A 89 -20.05 9.52 12.86
CA TYR A 89 -20.15 8.38 11.96
C TYR A 89 -20.63 8.82 10.58
N GLY A 90 -20.35 8.01 9.56
CA GLY A 90 -21.10 8.10 8.32
C GLY A 90 -21.88 6.82 8.02
N THR A 91 -22.95 7.02 7.26
CA THR A 91 -23.89 5.99 6.84
C THR A 91 -24.45 6.38 5.48
N TYR A 92 -24.95 5.40 4.73
CA TYR A 92 -25.57 5.68 3.44
C TYR A 92 -26.93 5.03 3.31
N THR A 93 -27.83 5.70 2.60
CA THR A 93 -29.15 5.22 2.22
C THR A 93 -29.24 5.01 0.72
N ILE A 94 -30.12 4.13 0.27
CA ILE A 94 -30.39 3.88 -1.15
C ILE A 94 -31.65 4.62 -1.58
N PHE A 95 -31.67 5.15 -2.80
CA PHE A 95 -32.85 5.85 -3.32
C PHE A 95 -33.89 4.89 -3.92
N TYR A 96 -33.44 3.77 -4.49
CA TYR A 96 -34.28 2.77 -5.15
C TYR A 96 -34.23 1.46 -4.38
N SER A 97 -35.40 0.94 -3.97
CA SER A 97 -35.47 -0.30 -3.17
C SER A 97 -34.96 -1.55 -3.91
N SER A 98 -34.96 -1.54 -5.23
CA SER A 98 -34.38 -2.61 -6.06
C SER A 98 -32.85 -2.54 -6.18
N PHE A 99 -32.22 -1.44 -5.76
CA PHE A 99 -30.78 -1.26 -5.89
C PHE A 99 -30.05 -1.85 -4.69
N ILE A 100 -29.37 -2.98 -4.90
CA ILE A 100 -28.57 -3.63 -3.85
C ILE A 100 -27.12 -3.16 -3.98
N THR A 101 -26.58 -2.56 -2.92
CA THR A 101 -25.21 -2.04 -2.92
C THR A 101 -24.53 -2.20 -1.57
N HIS A 102 -23.23 -2.48 -1.60
CA HIS A 102 -22.41 -2.54 -0.40
C HIS A 102 -21.04 -1.90 -0.61
N THR A 103 -20.52 -1.32 0.46
CA THR A 103 -19.12 -0.94 0.58
C THR A 103 -18.34 -2.08 1.23
N MET A 104 -17.18 -2.44 0.69
CA MET A 104 -16.27 -3.42 1.28
C MET A 104 -14.82 -3.01 1.10
N ILE A 105 -13.96 -3.38 2.04
CA ILE A 105 -12.51 -3.31 1.89
C ILE A 105 -11.98 -4.71 1.56
N GLY A 106 -11.29 -4.85 0.43
CA GLY A 106 -10.72 -6.12 -0.02
C GLY A 106 -9.41 -6.46 0.69
N SER A 107 -8.96 -7.72 0.57
CA SER A 107 -7.65 -8.18 1.08
C SER A 107 -6.46 -7.45 0.44
N THR A 108 -6.67 -6.80 -0.70
CA THR A 108 -5.70 -5.92 -1.37
C THR A 108 -5.73 -4.49 -0.86
N GLY A 109 -6.49 -4.17 0.19
CA GLY A 109 -6.57 -2.83 0.78
C GLY A 109 -7.37 -1.80 -0.02
N LEU A 110 -8.01 -2.20 -1.12
CA LEU A 110 -8.91 -1.34 -1.87
C LEU A 110 -10.28 -1.30 -1.20
N LEU A 111 -10.74 -0.09 -0.88
CA LEU A 111 -12.13 0.19 -0.54
C LEU A 111 -12.93 0.25 -1.84
N THR A 112 -13.96 -0.58 -1.96
CA THR A 112 -14.81 -0.65 -3.15
C THR A 112 -16.27 -0.46 -2.79
N GLN A 113 -16.96 0.34 -3.59
CA GLN A 113 -18.42 0.38 -3.61
C GLN A 113 -18.90 -0.50 -4.75
N ARG A 114 -19.73 -1.50 -4.45
CA ARG A 114 -20.25 -2.45 -5.42
C ARG A 114 -21.77 -2.45 -5.46
N TYR A 115 -22.34 -2.75 -6.62
CA TYR A 115 -23.78 -2.96 -6.79
C TYR A 115 -24.05 -4.29 -7.47
N TRP A 116 -25.20 -4.88 -7.16
CA TRP A 116 -25.64 -6.11 -7.78
C TRP A 116 -26.28 -5.81 -9.13
N LEU A 117 -25.78 -6.43 -10.20
CA LEU A 117 -26.36 -6.32 -11.53
C LEU A 117 -27.21 -7.55 -11.84
N ASP A 118 -28.53 -7.43 -11.73
CA ASP A 118 -29.46 -8.54 -11.95
C ASP A 118 -29.31 -9.22 -13.32
N ARG A 119 -28.98 -8.45 -14.36
CA ARG A 119 -28.84 -8.99 -15.72
C ARG A 119 -27.72 -10.03 -15.84
N THR A 120 -26.62 -9.83 -15.14
CA THR A 120 -25.44 -10.73 -15.18
C THR A 120 -25.30 -11.57 -13.93
N GLN A 121 -26.10 -11.32 -12.89
CA GLN A 121 -26.02 -11.99 -11.58
C GLN A 121 -24.62 -11.83 -10.95
N GLU A 122 -24.05 -10.63 -11.07
CA GLU A 122 -22.68 -10.34 -10.62
C GLU A 122 -22.59 -8.99 -9.89
N TRP A 123 -21.62 -8.89 -8.99
CA TRP A 123 -21.26 -7.62 -8.37
C TRP A 123 -20.39 -6.78 -9.31
N GLN A 124 -20.85 -5.57 -9.60
CA GLN A 124 -20.15 -4.59 -10.43
C GLN A 124 -19.61 -3.47 -9.55
N SER A 125 -18.44 -2.93 -9.89
CA SER A 125 -17.80 -1.86 -9.11
C SER A 125 -18.30 -0.49 -9.57
N ILE A 126 -18.74 0.34 -8.62
CA ILE A 126 -19.09 1.76 -8.84
C ILE A 126 -17.83 2.61 -8.74
N SER A 127 -17.04 2.37 -7.69
CA SER A 127 -15.80 3.09 -7.41
C SER A 127 -14.88 2.26 -6.54
N SER A 128 -13.59 2.59 -6.60
CA SER A 128 -12.55 2.05 -5.74
C SER A 128 -11.66 3.19 -5.23
N GLN A 129 -11.08 3.01 -4.05
CA GLN A 129 -10.09 3.92 -3.47
C GLN A 129 -9.00 3.11 -2.74
N PRO A 130 -7.75 3.57 -2.72
CA PRO A 130 -7.21 4.71 -3.46
C PRO A 130 -7.12 4.47 -4.98
N VAL A 131 -7.03 5.57 -5.73
CA VAL A 131 -6.67 5.58 -7.16
C VAL A 131 -5.52 6.59 -7.33
N PRO A 132 -4.34 6.19 -7.84
CA PRO A 132 -3.99 4.85 -8.36
C PRO A 132 -3.90 3.77 -7.26
N GLN A 133 -4.04 2.48 -7.63
CA GLN A 133 -4.01 1.37 -6.67
C GLN A 133 -2.68 1.25 -5.92
N CYS A 134 -1.56 1.67 -6.53
CA CYS A 134 -0.25 1.68 -5.89
C CYS A 134 -0.11 2.65 -4.70
N ASP A 135 -1.15 3.43 -4.39
CA ASP A 135 -1.23 4.20 -3.15
C ASP A 135 -1.76 3.36 -1.97
N VAL A 136 -2.22 2.13 -2.21
CA VAL A 136 -2.43 1.18 -1.12
C VAL A 136 -1.10 0.83 -0.48
N TYR A 137 -1.02 1.01 0.84
CA TYR A 137 0.18 0.68 1.59
C TYR A 137 0.47 -0.82 1.55
N SER A 138 1.71 -1.15 1.19
CA SER A 138 2.27 -2.48 1.09
C SER A 138 1.47 -3.41 0.18
N LEU A 139 0.84 -2.88 -0.89
CA LEU A 139 0.07 -3.66 -1.86
C LEU A 139 0.83 -4.88 -2.37
N CYS A 140 2.07 -4.67 -2.82
CA CYS A 140 2.94 -5.73 -3.35
C CYS A 140 3.82 -6.40 -2.27
N GLY A 141 3.52 -6.18 -0.99
CA GLY A 141 4.29 -6.73 0.13
C GLY A 141 5.73 -6.20 0.24
N THR A 142 6.58 -6.94 0.93
CA THR A 142 8.02 -6.64 1.08
C THR A 142 8.78 -6.96 -0.20
N PHE A 143 9.71 -6.09 -0.60
CA PHE A 143 10.54 -6.28 -1.82
C PHE A 143 9.73 -6.49 -3.12
N GLY A 144 8.44 -6.17 -3.11
CA GLY A 144 7.60 -6.08 -4.29
C GLY A 144 7.49 -4.63 -4.76
N ILE A 145 7.52 -4.45 -6.08
CA ILE A 145 7.33 -3.19 -6.79
C ILE A 145 5.89 -3.14 -7.29
N CYS A 146 5.19 -2.06 -6.95
CA CYS A 146 3.93 -1.72 -7.59
C CYS A 146 4.20 -0.94 -8.87
N ASP A 147 3.89 -1.52 -10.02
CA ASP A 147 4.16 -0.96 -11.33
C ASP A 147 2.94 -0.21 -11.87
N GLN A 148 2.92 1.11 -11.69
CA GLN A 148 1.84 1.94 -12.22
C GLN A 148 1.82 1.97 -13.75
N THR A 149 2.92 1.58 -14.41
CA THR A 149 3.03 1.59 -15.87
C THR A 149 2.45 0.33 -16.51
N SER A 150 2.22 -0.73 -15.72
CA SER A 150 1.71 -2.03 -16.20
C SER A 150 0.19 -2.14 -16.07
N SER A 151 -0.49 -2.59 -17.12
CA SER A 151 -1.93 -2.90 -17.10
C SER A 151 -2.25 -4.30 -16.59
N ASP A 152 -1.33 -5.26 -16.77
CA ASP A 152 -1.65 -6.69 -16.65
C ASP A 152 -1.09 -7.31 -15.37
N ASN A 153 0.04 -6.80 -14.86
CA ASN A 153 0.67 -7.27 -13.63
C ASN A 153 1.18 -6.09 -12.82
N ILE A 154 0.31 -5.55 -11.96
CA ILE A 154 0.63 -4.37 -11.14
C ILE A 154 1.71 -4.66 -10.09
N CYS A 155 1.92 -5.92 -9.67
CA CYS A 155 2.96 -6.28 -8.71
C CYS A 155 4.01 -7.19 -9.33
N LYS A 156 5.28 -6.81 -9.16
CA LYS A 156 6.45 -7.60 -9.56
C LYS A 156 7.50 -7.63 -8.45
N CYS A 157 8.25 -8.71 -8.32
CA CYS A 157 9.37 -8.72 -7.37
C CYS A 157 10.53 -7.85 -7.86
N THR A 158 11.27 -7.25 -6.92
CA THR A 158 12.54 -6.60 -7.26
C THR A 158 13.52 -7.60 -7.90
N PRO A 159 14.45 -7.16 -8.76
CA PRO A 159 15.46 -8.05 -9.34
C PRO A 159 16.23 -8.83 -8.27
N GLY A 160 16.46 -10.13 -8.49
CA GLY A 160 17.09 -11.03 -7.51
C GLY A 160 16.15 -11.59 -6.43
N PHE A 161 14.84 -11.33 -6.55
CA PHE A 161 13.81 -11.83 -5.64
C PHE A 161 12.74 -12.64 -6.38
N GLU A 162 11.97 -13.43 -5.62
CA GLU A 162 10.83 -14.22 -6.09
C GLU A 162 9.67 -14.15 -5.10
N PRO A 163 8.41 -14.44 -5.53
CA PRO A 163 7.27 -14.39 -4.64
C PRO A 163 7.43 -15.29 -3.42
N ALA A 164 7.09 -14.77 -2.24
CA ALA A 164 7.11 -15.56 -1.00
C ALA A 164 6.11 -16.73 -1.04
N SER A 165 5.01 -16.56 -1.78
CA SER A 165 3.98 -17.57 -2.04
C SER A 165 3.50 -17.48 -3.48
N MET A 166 3.94 -18.41 -4.34
CA MET A 166 3.48 -18.47 -5.73
C MET A 166 1.97 -18.69 -5.84
N LYS A 167 1.38 -19.50 -4.94
CA LYS A 167 -0.07 -19.76 -4.90
C LYS A 167 -0.87 -18.46 -4.71
N GLU A 168 -0.45 -17.61 -3.77
CA GLU A 168 -1.13 -16.32 -3.52
C GLU A 168 -0.87 -15.33 -4.66
N TRP A 169 0.34 -15.33 -5.20
CA TRP A 169 0.72 -14.46 -6.31
C TRP A 169 -0.14 -14.68 -7.56
N GLU A 170 -0.43 -15.94 -7.90
CA GLU A 170 -1.33 -16.34 -9.00
C GLU A 170 -2.79 -15.91 -8.78
N LEU A 171 -3.18 -15.69 -7.52
CA LEU A 171 -4.51 -15.20 -7.13
C LEU A 171 -4.57 -13.67 -6.97
N ASN A 172 -3.52 -12.94 -7.38
CA ASN A 172 -3.38 -11.50 -7.19
C ASN A 172 -3.40 -11.07 -5.71
N VAL A 173 -2.91 -11.94 -4.82
CA VAL A 173 -2.69 -11.64 -3.41
C VAL A 173 -1.18 -11.53 -3.19
N TRP A 174 -0.70 -10.29 -3.06
CA TRP A 174 0.74 -9.99 -3.02
C TRP A 174 1.23 -9.57 -1.62
N SER A 175 0.38 -9.66 -0.60
CA SER A 175 0.65 -9.17 0.76
C SER A 175 1.87 -9.83 1.41
N ALA A 176 2.13 -11.10 1.08
CA ALA A 176 3.33 -11.84 1.51
C ALA A 176 4.64 -11.30 0.89
N GLY A 177 4.56 -10.56 -0.22
CA GLY A 177 5.70 -9.96 -0.89
C GLY A 177 6.65 -10.96 -1.53
N CYS A 178 7.91 -10.60 -1.55
CA CYS A 178 8.98 -11.31 -2.22
C CYS A 178 10.13 -11.63 -1.26
N VAL A 179 10.81 -12.75 -1.51
CA VAL A 179 11.98 -13.23 -0.79
C VAL A 179 13.21 -13.23 -1.71
N ARG A 180 14.40 -13.05 -1.12
CA ARG A 180 15.67 -13.07 -1.87
C ARG A 180 15.93 -14.48 -2.40
N LYS A 181 16.33 -14.57 -3.67
CA LYS A 181 16.79 -15.84 -4.28
C LYS A 181 18.13 -16.29 -3.71
N THR A 182 19.05 -15.35 -3.56
CA THR A 182 20.40 -15.60 -3.07
C THR A 182 20.65 -14.81 -1.78
N SER A 183 21.20 -15.50 -0.78
CA SER A 183 21.60 -14.86 0.48
C SER A 183 22.78 -13.90 0.26
N LEU A 184 22.70 -12.73 0.90
CA LEU A 184 23.80 -11.77 0.91
C LEU A 184 24.99 -12.34 1.67
N ARG A 185 26.20 -12.03 1.19
CA ARG A 185 27.44 -12.49 1.84
C ARG A 185 27.96 -11.53 2.89
N CYS A 186 27.44 -10.29 2.90
CA CYS A 186 27.89 -9.17 3.71
C CYS A 186 29.41 -9.13 3.89
N SER A 187 30.12 -8.54 2.93
CA SER A 187 31.53 -8.13 3.01
C SER A 187 32.39 -8.86 4.07
N ASN A 188 32.42 -10.20 4.04
CA ASN A 188 33.33 -10.94 4.89
C ASN A 188 34.73 -10.72 4.31
N LYS A 189 35.49 -9.80 4.91
CA LYS A 189 36.91 -9.55 4.57
C LYS A 189 37.79 -10.79 4.71
N SER A 190 37.23 -11.92 5.17
CA SER A 190 37.90 -13.19 5.46
C SER A 190 37.67 -14.29 4.43
N SER A 191 36.78 -14.14 3.44
CA SER A 191 36.55 -15.17 2.43
C SER A 191 37.31 -14.86 1.13
N ALA A 192 38.54 -15.33 1.07
CA ALA A 192 39.36 -15.30 -0.14
C ALA A 192 38.64 -16.02 -1.30
N GLY A 193 38.13 -15.26 -2.28
CA GLY A 193 37.76 -15.79 -3.60
C GLY A 193 36.32 -15.58 -4.08
N GLY A 194 35.45 -14.86 -3.37
CA GLY A 194 34.09 -14.55 -3.84
C GLY A 194 33.85 -13.06 -4.08
N GLU A 195 33.12 -12.70 -5.14
CA GLU A 195 32.63 -11.33 -5.33
C GLU A 195 31.68 -10.94 -4.19
N GLY A 196 31.86 -9.73 -3.65
CA GLY A 196 31.03 -9.18 -2.58
C GLY A 196 29.66 -8.70 -3.07
N ASP A 197 28.74 -8.42 -2.15
CA ASP A 197 27.44 -7.85 -2.51
C ASP A 197 27.61 -6.53 -3.27
N ARG A 198 26.72 -6.26 -4.22
CA ARG A 198 26.73 -5.07 -5.08
C ARG A 198 25.35 -4.42 -5.09
N PHE A 199 25.25 -3.24 -5.69
CA PHE A 199 23.97 -2.56 -5.84
C PHE A 199 23.52 -2.44 -7.28
N LEU A 200 22.23 -2.67 -7.50
CA LEU A 200 21.53 -2.44 -8.75
C LEU A 200 20.71 -1.15 -8.63
N GLY A 201 20.98 -0.19 -9.50
CA GLY A 201 20.19 1.04 -9.59
C GLY A 201 18.85 0.78 -10.28
N MET A 202 17.75 1.00 -9.57
CA MET A 202 16.38 0.99 -10.09
C MET A 202 15.91 2.43 -10.21
N THR A 203 15.72 2.90 -11.44
CA THR A 203 15.30 4.27 -11.77
C THR A 203 13.78 4.42 -11.76
N ASN A 204 13.32 5.67 -11.76
CA ASN A 204 11.90 6.04 -11.79
C ASN A 204 11.08 5.43 -10.63
N MET A 205 11.68 5.39 -9.44
CA MET A 205 11.10 4.77 -8.25
C MET A 205 10.54 5.81 -7.28
N ARG A 206 9.33 5.60 -6.77
CA ARG A 206 8.94 6.16 -5.46
C ARG A 206 9.72 5.40 -4.39
N LEU A 207 10.59 6.12 -3.67
CA LEU A 207 11.44 5.51 -2.65
C LEU A 207 10.62 4.97 -1.46
N PRO A 208 11.07 3.89 -0.79
CA PRO A 208 10.38 3.35 0.37
C PRO A 208 10.25 4.37 1.50
N ALA A 209 9.19 4.23 2.30
CA ALA A 209 9.02 5.03 3.52
C ALA A 209 10.11 4.71 4.56
N ASN A 210 10.26 5.59 5.55
CA ASN A 210 11.09 5.40 6.74
C ASN A 210 12.58 5.07 6.49
N PRO A 211 13.29 5.88 5.66
CA PRO A 211 14.74 5.73 5.54
C PRO A 211 15.47 6.05 6.85
N GLN A 212 16.63 5.43 7.05
CA GLN A 212 17.64 5.94 7.99
C GLN A 212 18.54 6.92 7.24
N ASN A 213 18.53 8.18 7.65
CA ASN A 213 19.36 9.21 7.03
C ASN A 213 20.74 9.24 7.66
N LEU A 214 21.78 9.27 6.82
CA LEU A 214 23.17 9.34 7.24
C LEU A 214 23.82 10.65 6.80
N THR A 215 24.62 11.25 7.67
CA THR A 215 25.46 12.41 7.36
C THR A 215 26.77 11.97 6.70
N VAL A 216 26.68 11.54 5.44
CA VAL A 216 27.84 11.22 4.61
C VAL A 216 27.88 12.13 3.38
N GLY A 217 29.07 12.60 3.02
CA GLY A 217 29.23 13.70 2.06
C GLY A 217 29.09 13.34 0.57
N THR A 218 29.04 12.07 0.20
CA THR A 218 28.97 11.63 -1.21
C THR A 218 28.14 10.37 -1.38
N ALA A 219 27.60 10.16 -2.61
CA ALA A 219 26.89 8.93 -2.98
C ALA A 219 27.75 7.67 -2.76
N LYS A 220 29.05 7.75 -3.09
CA LYS A 220 30.01 6.66 -2.86
C LYS A 220 30.18 6.34 -1.38
N ASN A 221 30.19 7.34 -0.51
CA ASN A 221 30.25 7.12 0.94
C ASN A 221 28.93 6.52 1.47
N CYS A 222 27.79 6.86 0.87
CA CYS A 222 26.49 6.27 1.18
C CYS A 222 26.45 4.78 0.82
N GLU A 223 26.91 4.43 -0.38
CA GLU A 223 27.07 3.05 -0.83
C GLU A 223 27.96 2.25 0.12
N GLN A 224 29.14 2.79 0.46
CA GLN A 224 30.06 2.14 1.39
C GLN A 224 29.49 2.00 2.81
N ALA A 225 28.77 3.00 3.30
CA ALA A 225 28.09 2.91 4.60
C ALA A 225 27.05 1.78 4.61
N CYS A 226 26.29 1.61 3.52
CA CYS A 226 25.37 0.50 3.37
C CYS A 226 26.09 -0.85 3.25
N LEU A 227 27.16 -0.97 2.46
CA LEU A 227 27.94 -2.23 2.35
C LEU A 227 28.49 -2.70 3.69
N ASN A 228 28.97 -1.77 4.51
CA ASN A 228 29.53 -2.05 5.83
C ASN A 228 28.47 -2.40 6.88
N ASN A 229 27.19 -2.21 6.58
CA ASN A 229 26.07 -2.61 7.42
C ASN A 229 25.39 -3.85 6.82
N CYS A 230 25.55 -5.02 7.45
CA CYS A 230 24.98 -6.27 6.94
C CYS A 230 23.45 -6.29 6.86
N SER A 231 22.79 -5.47 7.65
CA SER A 231 21.33 -5.34 7.60
C SER A 231 20.87 -4.41 6.48
N CYS A 232 21.76 -3.62 5.87
CA CYS A 232 21.39 -2.69 4.82
C CYS A 232 20.99 -3.42 3.53
N ASN A 233 19.76 -3.19 3.08
CA ASN A 233 19.14 -3.78 1.90
C ASN A 233 19.15 -2.85 0.69
N ALA A 234 19.16 -1.53 0.89
CA ALA A 234 19.20 -0.55 -0.18
C ALA A 234 19.69 0.81 0.31
N TYR A 235 20.13 1.65 -0.63
CA TYR A 235 20.37 3.07 -0.38
C TYR A 235 19.83 3.94 -1.52
N ALA A 236 19.71 5.24 -1.26
CA ALA A 236 19.43 6.28 -2.24
C ALA A 236 20.26 7.52 -1.91
N TYR A 237 20.61 8.29 -2.94
CA TYR A 237 21.33 9.55 -2.77
C TYR A 237 20.67 10.65 -3.61
N VAL A 238 19.83 11.47 -2.98
CA VAL A 238 19.09 12.55 -3.64
C VAL A 238 19.55 13.91 -3.08
N SER A 239 19.17 14.23 -1.84
CA SER A 239 19.59 15.42 -1.09
C SER A 239 20.46 15.08 0.13
N GLY A 240 20.98 13.86 0.15
CA GLY A 240 21.68 13.24 1.27
C GLY A 240 21.64 11.73 1.13
N CYS A 241 22.23 11.03 2.10
CA CYS A 241 22.24 9.57 2.11
C CYS A 241 21.07 9.01 2.90
N SER A 242 20.29 8.16 2.26
CA SER A 242 19.23 7.38 2.89
C SER A 242 19.53 5.90 2.72
N ILE A 243 19.49 5.13 3.81
CA ILE A 243 19.66 3.67 3.79
C ILE A 243 18.43 2.98 4.40
N TRP A 244 18.19 1.74 3.99
CA TRP A 244 17.14 0.89 4.56
C TRP A 244 17.75 -0.40 5.11
N THR A 245 17.57 -0.65 6.40
CA THR A 245 18.13 -1.82 7.10
C THR A 245 17.12 -2.93 7.40
N GLY A 246 15.87 -2.74 6.97
CA GLY A 246 14.79 -3.73 7.07
C GLY A 246 14.19 -4.00 5.70
N ASP A 247 13.03 -4.66 5.70
CA ASP A 247 12.33 -4.95 4.46
C ASP A 247 11.88 -3.67 3.75
N LEU A 248 12.03 -3.65 2.43
CA LEU A 248 11.56 -2.55 1.61
C LEU A 248 10.05 -2.72 1.38
N ARG A 249 9.26 -1.69 1.67
CA ARG A 249 7.81 -1.66 1.40
C ARG A 249 7.45 -0.40 0.63
N ASN A 250 6.31 -0.43 -0.07
CA ASN A 250 5.79 0.71 -0.85
C ASN A 250 6.68 1.16 -2.00
N LEU A 251 7.44 0.24 -2.60
CA LEU A 251 8.13 0.52 -3.84
C LEU A 251 7.10 0.71 -4.95
N VAL A 252 7.19 1.82 -5.67
CA VAL A 252 6.35 2.09 -6.84
C VAL A 252 7.23 2.44 -8.03
N GLN A 253 7.03 1.77 -9.16
CA GLN A 253 7.54 2.20 -10.45
C GLN A 253 6.62 3.30 -10.97
N LEU A 254 7.16 4.50 -11.12
CA LEU A 254 6.47 5.66 -11.66
C LEU A 254 6.68 5.73 -13.18
N TYR A 255 5.83 6.51 -13.84
CA TYR A 255 6.04 6.89 -15.23
C TYR A 255 7.31 7.73 -15.40
N ASP A 256 7.83 7.77 -16.62
CA ASP A 256 8.93 8.66 -16.96
C ASP A 256 8.54 10.13 -16.68
N ASP A 257 9.52 10.93 -16.24
CA ASP A 257 9.38 12.36 -15.90
C ASP A 257 8.50 12.71 -14.67
N ASP A 258 8.10 11.73 -13.85
CA ASP A 258 7.44 12.03 -12.58
C ASP A 258 8.41 12.76 -11.62
N SER A 259 8.01 13.95 -11.17
CA SER A 259 8.79 14.79 -10.26
C SER A 259 9.14 14.14 -8.92
N GLY A 260 8.39 13.12 -8.49
CA GLY A 260 8.63 12.35 -7.27
C GLY A 260 9.58 11.16 -7.46
N ALA A 261 10.08 10.94 -8.67
CA ALA A 261 10.86 9.76 -9.00
C ALA A 261 12.34 9.90 -8.58
N GLY A 262 12.88 8.83 -7.99
CA GLY A 262 14.27 8.71 -7.60
C GLY A 262 14.90 7.43 -8.10
N THR A 263 16.20 7.26 -7.81
CA THR A 263 16.90 5.99 -8.03
C THR A 263 17.14 5.30 -6.69
N LEU A 264 16.63 4.07 -6.56
CA LEU A 264 16.93 3.19 -5.45
C LEU A 264 18.03 2.20 -5.84
N TYR A 265 19.09 2.14 -5.04
CA TYR A 265 20.17 1.18 -5.24
C TYR A 265 19.93 -0.03 -4.34
N LEU A 266 19.42 -1.11 -4.93
CA LEU A 266 19.07 -2.36 -4.24
C LEU A 266 20.30 -3.25 -4.08
N ARG A 267 20.58 -3.69 -2.85
CA ARG A 267 21.69 -4.62 -2.57
C ARG A 267 21.32 -6.03 -3.03
N LEU A 268 22.20 -6.64 -3.80
CA LEU A 268 22.07 -8.00 -4.34
C LEU A 268 23.37 -8.79 -4.16
N ALA A 269 23.26 -10.12 -4.14
CA ALA A 269 24.42 -10.97 -4.26
C ALA A 269 25.05 -10.78 -5.65
N ALA A 270 26.38 -10.86 -5.75
CA ALA A 270 27.07 -10.69 -7.03
C ALA A 270 26.57 -11.64 -8.13
N SER A 271 26.19 -12.87 -7.76
CA SER A 271 25.66 -13.88 -8.67
C SER A 271 24.30 -13.54 -9.29
N ASP A 272 23.57 -12.59 -8.72
CA ASP A 272 22.24 -12.19 -9.19
C ASP A 272 22.30 -11.07 -10.25
N PHE A 273 23.50 -10.53 -10.51
CA PHE A 273 23.68 -9.58 -11.61
C PHE A 273 23.72 -10.35 -12.93
N PRO A 274 23.01 -9.86 -13.98
CA PRO A 274 23.14 -10.42 -15.32
C PRO A 274 24.62 -10.44 -15.70
N GLY A 275 25.12 -11.61 -16.13
CA GLY A 275 26.48 -11.73 -16.65
C GLY A 275 26.69 -10.72 -17.77
N SER A 276 27.70 -9.87 -17.62
CA SER A 276 28.20 -8.94 -18.63
C SER A 276 28.75 -9.67 -19.85
#